data_AF-A0A528ILB7-F1
#
_entry.id   AF-A0A528ILB7-F1
#
_cell.length_a   1.000
_cell.length_b   1.000
_cell.length_c   1.000
_cell.angle_alpha   90.00
_cell.angle_beta   90.00
_cell.angle_gamma   90.00
#
_symmetry.space_group_name_H-M   'P 1'
#
loop_
_entity.id
_entity.type
_entity.pdbx_description
1 polymer ?
#
loop_
_entity_poly.entity_id
_entity_poly.type
_entity_poly.pdbx_seq_one_letter_code
_entity_poly.pdbx_strand_id
1 'polypeptide(L)'
;CIGITEVGPERIDSLFERFISEERNEPPDIDVDFEHERREIVMQWVYETYGRDHAALCSTVIRYRSKGAVRDVGKALGLPEDVTKLLSSQVWGHGEAVDEQRARELNLNLGDRRLRLTLELAAQLAGTPRHLSQHPGGFVLTHDRLDDLVPIEPAAMKDRQVVEWDKDDIDALKFMKVDVLALGMLTCMKRSFDLLSEHKGIALDLATIPAEDPRTYAMIRKADTLGVFQIESRAQMSMLPRMKPRTFYDLVIEVAIVRPGPIQGDMVHPYL
;
A
#
# COMPACT_ATOMS: atom_id res chain seq x y z
N CYS A 1 11.10 27.65 -3.63
CA CYS A 1 10.56 26.28 -3.50
C CYS A 1 11.36 25.52 -2.46
N ILE A 2 10.71 24.74 -1.59
CA ILE A 2 11.26 24.14 -0.36
C ILE A 2 11.75 22.68 -0.51
N GLY A 3 11.72 22.12 -1.73
CA GLY A 3 12.31 20.81 -2.03
C GLY A 3 11.48 19.58 -1.65
N ILE A 4 10.16 19.74 -1.41
CA ILE A 4 9.26 18.61 -1.11
C ILE A 4 8.87 17.84 -2.39
N THR A 5 8.71 18.53 -3.52
CA THR A 5 8.35 17.92 -4.81
C THR A 5 9.36 18.28 -5.90
N GLU A 6 9.67 17.31 -6.76
CA GLU A 6 10.52 17.49 -7.95
C GLU A 6 9.71 17.88 -9.20
N VAL A 7 8.38 17.73 -9.13
CA VAL A 7 7.46 18.18 -10.18
C VAL A 7 6.97 19.58 -9.83
N GLY A 8 7.45 20.56 -10.59
CA GLY A 8 7.00 21.94 -10.47
C GLY A 8 5.69 22.19 -11.23
N PRO A 9 4.87 23.17 -10.77
CA PRO A 9 3.62 23.55 -11.43
C PRO A 9 3.83 24.06 -12.87
N GLU A 10 5.04 24.47 -13.23
CA GLU A 10 5.42 24.84 -14.60
C GLU A 10 5.49 23.66 -15.57
N ARG A 11 5.61 22.41 -15.07
CA ARG A 11 5.69 21.19 -15.91
C ARG A 11 4.34 20.51 -16.10
N ILE A 12 3.43 20.69 -15.15
CA ILE A 12 2.09 20.10 -15.17
C ILE A 12 1.11 21.13 -14.60
N ASP A 13 0.06 21.44 -15.36
CA ASP A 13 -1.05 22.29 -14.90
C ASP A 13 -1.75 21.58 -13.73
N SER A 14 -1.30 21.92 -12.52
CA SER A 14 -1.71 21.29 -11.27
C SER A 14 -2.49 22.32 -10.47
N LEU A 15 -3.73 21.98 -10.13
CA LEU A 15 -4.60 22.82 -9.32
C LEU A 15 -4.15 22.74 -7.87
N PHE A 16 -3.55 23.81 -7.34
CA PHE A 16 -3.12 23.88 -5.95
C PHE A 16 -4.28 23.67 -4.98
N GLU A 17 -5.48 24.12 -5.36
CA GLU A 17 -6.71 23.95 -4.59
C GLU A 17 -7.03 22.48 -4.34
N ARG A 18 -6.60 21.56 -5.23
CA ARG A 18 -6.74 20.11 -5.00
C ARG A 18 -5.88 19.60 -3.84
N PHE A 19 -4.77 20.26 -3.55
CA PHE A 19 -3.89 19.92 -2.44
C PHE A 19 -4.35 20.59 -1.14
N ILE A 20 -4.66 21.89 -1.17
CA ILE A 20 -5.22 22.60 -0.02
C ILE A 20 -6.29 23.59 -0.49
N SER A 21 -7.47 23.55 0.14
CA SER A 21 -8.59 24.41 -0.21
C SER A 21 -9.18 25.04 1.03
N GLU A 22 -9.39 26.35 1.00
CA GLU A 22 -10.09 27.09 2.06
C GLU A 22 -11.51 26.57 2.28
N GLU A 23 -12.17 26.03 1.24
CA GLU A 23 -13.54 25.52 1.32
C GLU A 23 -13.65 24.12 1.96
N ARG A 24 -12.59 23.31 1.90
CA ARG A 24 -12.62 21.92 2.40
C ARG A 24 -12.36 21.79 3.90
N ASN A 25 -11.77 22.79 4.55
CA ASN A 25 -11.41 22.76 5.99
C ASN A 25 -10.80 21.41 6.45
N GLU A 26 -9.99 20.81 5.58
CA GLU A 26 -9.27 19.56 5.79
C GLU A 26 -7.77 19.88 5.80
N PRO A 27 -6.99 19.29 6.72
CA PRO A 27 -5.55 19.47 6.70
C PRO A 27 -4.95 18.85 5.43
N PRO A 28 -3.89 19.45 4.84
CA PRO A 28 -3.21 18.86 3.69
C PRO A 28 -2.50 17.57 4.10
N ASP A 29 -2.57 16.55 3.24
CA ASP A 29 -1.87 15.28 3.43
C ASP A 29 -0.55 15.32 2.63
N ILE A 30 0.59 15.34 3.33
CA ILE A 30 1.92 15.38 2.71
C ILE A 30 2.64 14.07 3.01
N ASP A 31 2.62 13.18 2.03
CA ASP A 31 3.36 11.93 2.07
C ASP A 31 4.77 12.14 1.49
N VAL A 32 5.79 11.79 2.27
CA VAL A 32 7.20 11.88 1.83
C VAL A 32 7.76 10.48 1.63
N ASP A 33 8.09 10.17 0.38
CA ASP A 33 8.66 8.89 -0.03
C ASP A 33 10.19 8.90 0.04
N PHE A 34 10.79 7.83 0.54
CA PHE A 34 12.25 7.65 0.54
C PHE A 34 12.64 6.18 0.36
N GLU A 35 13.95 5.93 0.25
CA GLU A 35 14.52 4.58 0.07
C GLU A 35 14.14 3.62 1.21
N HIS A 36 13.65 2.43 0.86
CA HIS A 36 13.26 1.40 1.82
C HIS A 36 14.34 1.13 2.89
N GLU A 37 15.61 1.08 2.49
CA GLU A 37 16.74 0.76 3.36
C GLU A 37 17.05 1.87 4.38
N ARG A 38 16.57 3.09 4.15
CA ARG A 38 16.76 4.22 5.07
C ARG A 38 15.60 4.41 6.04
N ARG A 39 14.58 3.56 5.98
CA ARG A 39 13.38 3.66 6.82
C ARG A 39 13.67 3.76 8.30
N GLU A 40 14.53 2.90 8.83
CA GLU A 40 14.86 2.95 10.26
C GLU A 40 15.52 4.27 10.64
N ILE A 41 16.42 4.79 9.79
CA ILE A 41 17.11 6.06 10.00
C ILE A 41 16.09 7.21 10.09
N VAL A 42 15.14 7.25 9.15
CA VAL A 42 14.10 8.28 9.14
C VAL A 42 13.18 8.17 10.36
N MET A 43 12.78 6.96 10.73
CA MET A 43 11.94 6.72 11.91
C MET A 43 12.62 7.16 13.20
N GLN A 44 13.90 6.82 13.39
CA GLN A 44 14.66 7.27 14.55
C GLN A 44 14.85 8.78 14.55
N TRP A 45 15.09 9.39 13.40
CA TRP A 45 15.15 10.85 13.27
C TRP A 45 13.84 11.53 13.69
N VAL A 46 12.67 10.96 13.36
CA VAL A 46 11.37 11.48 13.81
C VAL A 46 11.29 11.44 15.35
N TYR A 47 11.65 10.32 15.98
CA TYR A 47 11.67 10.23 17.44
C TYR A 47 12.65 11.20 18.10
N GLU A 48 13.85 11.37 17.53
CA GLU A 48 14.87 12.30 18.04
C GLU A 48 14.48 13.76 17.86
N THR A 49 13.78 14.08 16.76
CA THR A 49 13.41 15.46 16.42
C THR A 49 12.19 15.94 17.20
N TYR A 50 11.16 15.09 17.31
CA TYR A 50 9.90 15.47 17.94
C TYR A 50 9.77 15.02 19.39
N GLY A 51 10.60 14.05 19.83
CA GLY A 51 10.52 13.48 21.17
C GLY A 51 9.70 12.18 21.19
N ARG A 52 10.15 11.22 22.01
CA ARG A 52 9.47 9.91 22.14
C ARG A 52 8.15 10.01 22.92
N ASP A 53 7.97 11.04 23.71
CA ASP A 53 6.73 11.36 24.41
C ASP A 53 5.71 12.10 23.52
N HIS A 54 6.07 12.47 22.29
CA HIS A 54 5.23 13.26 21.37
C HIS A 54 4.95 12.55 20.04
N ALA A 55 5.70 11.49 19.73
CA ALA A 55 5.64 10.79 18.45
C ALA A 55 5.59 9.27 18.65
N ALA A 56 4.65 8.59 18.00
CA ALA A 56 4.56 7.13 18.00
C ALA A 56 3.98 6.60 16.69
N LEU A 57 4.22 5.32 16.41
CA LEU A 57 3.54 4.65 15.30
C LEU A 57 2.06 4.43 15.64
N CYS A 58 1.19 4.57 14.65
CA CYS A 58 -0.19 4.12 14.77
C CYS A 58 -0.27 2.59 14.71
N SER A 59 -1.33 2.03 15.29
CA SER A 59 -1.63 0.62 15.11
C SER A 59 -2.31 0.36 13.76
N THR A 60 -2.50 -0.90 13.45
CA THR A 60 -3.38 -1.38 12.37
C THR A 60 -4.20 -2.51 12.92
N VAL A 61 -5.52 -2.36 12.92
CA VAL A 61 -6.43 -3.41 13.37
C VAL A 61 -6.52 -4.49 12.29
N ILE A 62 -5.85 -5.62 12.52
CA ILE A 62 -5.96 -6.77 11.63
C ILE A 62 -7.26 -7.50 11.92
N ARG A 63 -8.17 -7.48 10.94
CA ARG A 63 -9.48 -8.16 11.02
C ARG A 63 -9.43 -9.54 10.37
N TYR A 64 -10.31 -10.42 10.83
CA TYR A 64 -10.49 -11.73 10.22
C TYR A 64 -10.99 -11.60 8.78
N ARG A 65 -10.15 -11.98 7.82
CA ARG A 65 -10.59 -12.26 6.44
C ARG A 65 -11.15 -13.67 6.36
N SER A 66 -12.05 -13.93 5.42
CA SER A 66 -12.80 -15.20 5.32
C SER A 66 -11.90 -16.44 5.33
N LYS A 67 -10.76 -16.44 4.63
CA LYS A 67 -9.78 -17.53 4.65
C LYS A 67 -9.17 -17.78 6.04
N GLY A 68 -8.81 -16.71 6.74
CA GLY A 68 -8.24 -16.78 8.09
C GLY A 68 -9.25 -17.24 9.12
N ALA A 69 -10.49 -16.77 9.02
CA ALA A 69 -11.59 -17.19 9.89
C ALA A 69 -11.83 -18.71 9.78
N VAL A 70 -11.95 -19.23 8.55
CA VAL A 70 -12.13 -20.68 8.32
C VAL A 70 -10.97 -21.50 8.88
N ARG A 71 -9.73 -21.03 8.72
CA ARG A 71 -8.55 -21.75 9.23
C ARG A 71 -8.52 -21.81 10.76
N ASP A 72 -8.71 -20.67 11.43
CA ASP A 72 -8.61 -20.58 12.89
C ASP A 72 -9.80 -21.29 13.56
N VAL A 73 -11.02 -21.13 13.05
CA VAL A 73 -12.22 -21.83 13.55
C VAL A 73 -12.14 -23.33 13.30
N GLY A 74 -11.74 -23.74 12.09
CA GLY A 74 -11.61 -25.16 11.75
C GLY A 74 -10.59 -25.87 12.64
N LYS A 75 -9.45 -25.21 12.90
CA LYS A 75 -8.45 -25.71 13.85
C LYS A 75 -9.04 -25.83 15.26
N ALA A 76 -9.77 -24.83 15.74
CA ALA A 76 -10.40 -24.87 17.06
C ALA A 76 -11.44 -25.98 17.21
N LEU A 77 -12.17 -26.31 16.13
CA LEU A 77 -13.15 -27.41 16.09
C LEU A 77 -12.51 -28.79 15.84
N GLY A 78 -11.19 -28.86 15.72
CA GLY A 78 -10.44 -30.11 15.55
C GLY A 78 -10.47 -30.67 14.13
N LEU A 79 -10.67 -29.82 13.12
CA LEU A 79 -10.48 -30.23 11.73
C LEU A 79 -8.98 -30.40 11.43
N PRO A 80 -8.60 -31.45 10.69
CA PRO A 80 -7.24 -31.63 10.18
C PRO A 80 -6.75 -30.44 9.33
N GLU A 81 -5.43 -30.20 9.33
CA GLU A 81 -4.85 -29.04 8.65
C GLU A 81 -5.09 -29.06 7.13
N ASP A 82 -5.00 -30.23 6.50
CA ASP A 82 -5.32 -30.45 5.08
C ASP A 82 -6.76 -30.04 4.74
N VAL A 83 -7.72 -30.39 5.61
CA VAL A 83 -9.13 -29.99 5.45
C VAL A 83 -9.28 -28.47 5.60
N THR A 84 -8.69 -27.86 6.63
CA THR A 84 -8.78 -26.40 6.81
C THR A 84 -8.12 -25.63 5.66
N LYS A 85 -6.99 -26.13 5.14
CA LYS A 85 -6.29 -25.56 3.99
C LYS A 85 -7.12 -25.67 2.74
N LEU A 86 -7.71 -26.85 2.48
CA LEU A 86 -8.63 -27.06 1.36
C LEU A 86 -9.79 -26.07 1.43
N LEU A 87 -10.51 -26.01 2.56
CA LEU A 87 -11.62 -25.09 2.78
C LEU A 87 -11.22 -23.63 2.54
N SER A 88 -10.11 -23.18 3.15
CA SER A 88 -9.65 -21.79 3.01
C SER A 88 -9.24 -21.42 1.57
N SER A 89 -8.77 -22.38 0.78
CA SER A 89 -8.38 -22.15 -0.61
C SER A 89 -9.58 -21.90 -1.52
N GLN A 90 -10.74 -22.44 -1.13
CA GLN A 90 -12.00 -22.41 -1.88
C GLN A 90 -12.90 -21.23 -1.52
N VAL A 91 -12.58 -20.50 -0.45
CA VAL A 91 -13.24 -19.24 -0.12
C VAL A 91 -12.65 -18.14 -1.01
N TRP A 92 -13.38 -17.78 -2.06
CA TRP A 92 -13.07 -16.67 -2.96
C TRP A 92 -13.93 -15.45 -2.61
N GLY A 93 -13.31 -14.27 -2.45
CA GLY A 93 -14.05 -13.01 -2.27
C GLY A 93 -14.58 -12.75 -0.85
N HIS A 94 -15.15 -11.55 -0.67
CA HIS A 94 -15.72 -11.08 0.59
C HIS A 94 -17.06 -11.76 0.87
N GLY A 95 -17.08 -12.65 1.87
CA GLY A 95 -18.29 -12.98 2.62
C GLY A 95 -19.22 -14.05 2.04
N GLU A 96 -18.94 -14.62 0.86
CA GLU A 96 -19.74 -15.77 0.40
C GLU A 96 -19.34 -17.03 1.16
N ALA A 97 -20.30 -17.59 1.90
CA ALA A 97 -20.19 -18.93 2.46
C ALA A 97 -19.90 -19.95 1.34
N VAL A 98 -19.24 -21.05 1.68
CA VAL A 98 -19.09 -22.17 0.73
C VAL A 98 -20.48 -22.68 0.39
N ASP A 99 -20.97 -22.37 -0.80
CA ASP A 99 -22.25 -22.85 -1.31
C ASP A 99 -22.29 -24.39 -1.35
N GLU A 100 -23.46 -24.98 -1.17
CA GLU A 100 -23.67 -26.43 -1.13
C GLU A 100 -23.11 -27.12 -2.37
N GLN A 101 -23.22 -26.47 -3.53
CA GLN A 101 -22.73 -27.01 -4.79
C GLN A 101 -21.20 -27.17 -4.79
N ARG A 102 -20.47 -26.17 -4.28
CA ARG A 102 -19.00 -26.25 -4.11
C ARG A 102 -18.60 -27.26 -3.05
N ALA A 103 -19.35 -27.37 -1.95
CA ALA A 103 -19.07 -28.38 -0.95
C ALA A 103 -19.18 -29.80 -1.51
N ARG A 104 -20.16 -30.06 -2.38
CA ARG A 104 -20.32 -31.35 -3.08
C ARG A 104 -19.18 -31.61 -4.07
N GLU A 105 -18.76 -30.61 -4.84
CA GLU A 105 -17.60 -30.72 -5.75
C GLU A 105 -16.30 -31.09 -5.02
N LEU A 106 -16.16 -30.64 -3.77
CA LEU A 106 -15.00 -30.90 -2.91
C LEU A 106 -15.11 -32.22 -2.12
N ASN A 107 -16.16 -33.02 -2.34
CA ASN A 107 -16.48 -34.22 -1.57
C ASN A 107 -16.56 -33.94 -0.05
N LEU A 108 -16.93 -32.72 0.33
CA LEU A 108 -17.10 -32.34 1.73
C LEU A 108 -18.45 -32.85 2.22
N ASN A 109 -18.42 -33.65 3.29
CA ASN A 109 -19.64 -34.12 3.92
C ASN A 109 -20.28 -32.99 4.74
N LEU A 110 -21.20 -32.23 4.13
CA LEU A 110 -21.98 -31.21 4.84
C LEU A 110 -22.86 -31.78 5.96
N GLY A 111 -23.06 -33.10 6.06
CA GLY A 111 -23.66 -33.73 7.22
C GLY A 111 -22.77 -33.71 8.47
N ASP A 112 -21.45 -33.54 8.30
CA ASP A 112 -20.51 -33.42 9.41
C ASP A 112 -20.80 -32.13 10.20
N ARG A 113 -21.10 -32.30 11.48
CA ARG A 113 -21.38 -31.21 12.40
C ARG A 113 -20.19 -30.26 12.55
N ARG A 114 -18.95 -30.76 12.59
CA ARG A 114 -17.75 -29.91 12.75
C ARG A 114 -17.53 -29.03 11.53
N LEU A 115 -17.75 -29.58 10.34
CA LEU A 115 -17.64 -28.81 9.10
C LEU A 115 -18.68 -27.69 9.04
N ARG A 116 -19.96 -28.00 9.30
CA ARG A 116 -21.02 -26.98 9.31
C ARG A 116 -20.76 -25.88 10.32
N LEU A 117 -20.42 -26.25 11.56
CA LEU A 117 -20.07 -25.29 12.60
C LEU A 117 -18.86 -24.45 12.22
N THR A 118 -17.89 -25.03 11.51
CA THR A 118 -16.73 -24.28 11.03
C THR A 118 -17.15 -23.17 10.07
N LEU A 119 -18.00 -23.48 9.09
CA LEU A 119 -18.46 -22.50 8.10
C LEU A 119 -19.34 -21.42 8.74
N GLU A 120 -20.26 -21.82 9.62
CA GLU A 120 -21.17 -20.91 10.31
C GLU A 120 -20.41 -19.93 11.23
N LEU A 121 -19.55 -20.45 12.09
CA LEU A 121 -18.77 -19.62 13.02
C LEU A 121 -17.71 -18.78 12.28
N ALA A 122 -17.12 -19.29 11.19
CA ALA A 122 -16.20 -18.51 10.39
C ALA A 122 -16.89 -17.32 9.69
N ALA A 123 -18.15 -17.48 9.26
CA ALA A 123 -18.94 -16.39 8.71
C ALA A 123 -19.24 -15.31 9.77
N GLN A 124 -19.57 -15.71 11.00
CA GLN A 124 -19.78 -14.78 12.11
C GLN A 124 -18.47 -14.08 12.56
N LEU A 125 -17.33 -14.78 12.47
CA LEU A 125 -16.03 -14.24 12.86
C LEU A 125 -15.45 -13.29 11.81
N ALA A 126 -15.88 -13.38 10.54
CA ALA A 126 -15.38 -12.53 9.47
C ALA A 126 -15.61 -11.03 9.78
N GLY A 127 -14.58 -10.21 9.58
CA GLY A 127 -14.61 -8.76 9.85
C GLY A 127 -14.35 -8.36 11.30
N THR A 128 -14.39 -9.31 12.25
CA THR A 128 -14.06 -9.01 13.65
C THR A 128 -12.56 -8.74 13.83
N PRO A 129 -12.14 -7.88 14.80
CA PRO A 129 -10.73 -7.67 15.13
C PRO A 129 -10.06 -8.97 15.60
N ARG A 130 -8.85 -9.25 15.10
CA ARG A 130 -8.04 -10.41 15.48
C ARG A 130 -6.90 -10.03 16.41
N HIS A 131 -6.15 -8.98 16.05
CA HIS A 131 -5.03 -8.45 16.82
C HIS A 131 -4.63 -7.07 16.26
N LEU A 132 -3.90 -6.30 17.06
CA LEU A 132 -3.20 -5.11 16.60
C LEU A 132 -1.88 -5.50 15.93
N SER A 133 -1.55 -4.79 14.86
CA SER A 133 -0.25 -4.77 14.22
C SER A 133 0.29 -3.35 14.21
N GLN A 134 1.57 -3.16 13.90
CA GLN A 134 2.14 -1.84 13.69
C GLN A 134 1.79 -1.32 12.29
N HIS A 135 1.43 -0.04 12.18
CA HIS A 135 1.30 0.61 10.86
C HIS A 135 2.68 0.66 10.18
N PRO A 136 2.76 0.38 8.86
CA PRO A 136 4.03 0.32 8.13
C PRO A 136 4.71 1.68 7.95
N GLY A 137 4.09 2.81 8.29
CA GLY A 137 4.78 4.10 8.22
C GLY A 137 4.11 5.23 8.95
N GLY A 138 2.94 5.00 9.55
CA GLY A 138 2.08 6.07 10.02
C GLY A 138 2.49 6.47 11.40
N PHE A 139 3.02 7.68 11.53
CA PHE A 139 3.30 8.33 12.79
C PHE A 139 2.15 9.25 13.14
N VAL A 140 1.77 9.24 14.42
CA VAL A 140 1.04 10.35 15.03
C VAL A 140 2.08 11.28 15.67
N LEU A 141 1.93 12.58 15.43
CA LEU A 141 2.74 13.64 16.03
C LEU A 141 1.83 14.59 16.81
N THR A 142 2.26 14.96 18.01
CA THR A 142 1.51 15.85 18.91
C THR A 142 2.43 16.93 19.47
N HIS A 143 1.87 18.11 19.74
CA HIS A 143 2.61 19.18 20.41
C HIS A 143 2.77 18.91 21.91
N ASP A 144 1.68 18.49 22.56
CA ASP A 144 1.68 18.09 23.97
C ASP A 144 2.01 16.60 24.09
N ARG A 145 2.21 16.12 25.31
CA ARG A 145 2.60 14.73 25.56
C ARG A 145 1.52 13.75 25.08
N LEU A 146 1.91 12.84 24.21
CA LEU A 146 1.04 11.83 23.61
C LEU A 146 0.60 10.78 24.65
N ASP A 147 1.47 10.46 25.60
CA ASP A 147 1.19 9.49 26.67
C ASP A 147 0.21 10.00 27.74
N ASP A 148 -0.13 11.30 27.74
CA ASP A 148 -1.24 11.84 28.53
C ASP A 148 -2.61 11.58 27.86
N LEU A 149 -2.62 11.19 26.58
CA LEU A 149 -3.83 10.98 25.76
C LEU A 149 -4.09 9.49 25.46
N VAL A 150 -3.03 8.72 25.18
CA VAL A 150 -3.12 7.31 24.83
C VAL A 150 -1.90 6.54 25.35
N PRO A 151 -2.06 5.29 25.83
CA PRO A 151 -0.92 4.47 26.18
C PRO A 151 0.03 4.27 25.00
N ILE A 152 1.32 4.45 25.26
CA ILE A 152 2.39 4.18 24.29
C ILE A 152 3.07 2.87 24.69
N GLU A 153 3.07 1.90 23.80
CA GLU A 153 3.67 0.60 24.02
C GLU A 153 4.98 0.45 23.23
N PRO A 154 6.00 -0.23 23.80
CA PRO A 154 7.14 -0.69 23.01
C PRO A 154 6.67 -1.60 21.88
N ALA A 155 7.09 -1.30 20.66
CA ALA A 155 6.79 -2.13 19.51
C ALA A 155 7.64 -3.42 19.52
N ALA A 156 7.24 -4.42 18.73
CA ALA A 156 7.99 -5.67 18.61
C ALA A 156 9.41 -5.48 18.04
N MET A 157 9.61 -4.45 17.22
CA MET A 157 10.94 -4.07 16.75
C MET A 157 11.59 -3.11 17.73
N LYS A 158 12.89 -3.33 17.96
CA LYS A 158 13.69 -2.57 18.91
C LYS A 158 13.61 -1.07 18.61
N ASP A 159 13.58 -0.26 19.67
CA ASP A 159 13.67 1.20 19.62
C ASP A 159 12.50 1.89 18.88
N ARG A 160 11.39 1.17 18.66
CA ARG A 160 10.12 1.68 18.14
C ARG A 160 9.02 1.62 19.19
N GLN A 161 8.01 2.47 19.04
CA GLN A 161 6.84 2.50 19.91
C GLN A 161 5.56 2.71 19.10
N VAL A 162 4.45 2.23 19.64
CA VAL A 162 3.16 2.19 18.97
C VAL A 162 2.05 2.60 19.93
N VAL A 163 1.04 3.30 19.43
CA VAL A 163 -0.21 3.59 20.15
C VAL A 163 -1.32 2.68 19.67
N GLU A 164 -2.35 2.49 20.48
CA GLU A 164 -3.48 1.61 20.15
C GLU A 164 -4.34 2.15 18.99
N TRP A 165 -4.34 3.46 18.77
CA TRP A 165 -5.12 4.12 17.72
C TRP A 165 -4.67 3.71 16.31
N ASP A 166 -5.65 3.36 15.48
CA ASP A 166 -5.43 3.12 14.06
C ASP A 166 -5.65 4.38 13.21
N LYS A 167 -5.55 4.26 11.89
CA LYS A 167 -5.73 5.39 10.96
C LYS A 167 -7.09 6.08 11.15
N ASP A 168 -8.15 5.32 11.36
CA ASP A 168 -9.50 5.86 11.44
C ASP A 168 -9.68 6.64 12.75
N ASP A 169 -9.08 6.15 13.85
CA ASP A 169 -9.03 6.86 15.13
C ASP A 169 -8.28 8.20 15.02
N ILE A 170 -7.10 8.20 14.37
CA ILE A 170 -6.28 9.41 14.18
C ILE A 170 -7.01 10.44 13.30
N ASP A 171 -7.64 9.99 12.21
CA ASP A 171 -8.41 10.86 11.33
C ASP A 171 -9.65 11.44 12.07
N ALA A 172 -10.32 10.64 12.92
CA ALA A 172 -11.45 11.10 13.73
C ALA A 172 -11.04 12.12 14.81
N LEU A 173 -9.87 11.94 15.42
CA LEU A 173 -9.29 12.86 16.40
C LEU A 173 -8.66 14.10 15.75
N LYS A 174 -8.51 14.10 14.42
CA LYS A 174 -7.88 15.17 13.63
C LYS A 174 -6.44 15.44 14.06
N PHE A 175 -5.72 14.40 14.47
CA PHE A 175 -4.30 14.54 14.77
C PHE A 175 -3.45 14.60 13.52
N MET A 176 -2.30 15.25 13.65
CA MET A 176 -1.31 15.30 12.59
C MET A 176 -0.72 13.90 12.42
N LYS A 177 -0.89 13.36 11.22
CA LYS A 177 -0.24 12.13 10.79
C LYS A 177 0.89 12.44 9.83
N VAL A 178 1.94 11.62 9.87
CA VAL A 178 3.02 11.64 8.88
C VAL A 178 3.29 10.20 8.46
N ASP A 179 3.12 9.91 7.18
CA ASP A 179 3.42 8.60 6.62
C ASP A 179 4.88 8.55 6.15
N VAL A 180 5.67 7.75 6.85
CA VAL A 180 7.07 7.43 6.57
C VAL A 180 7.10 6.27 5.56
N LEU A 181 6.76 6.60 4.30
CA LEU A 181 6.64 5.64 3.21
C LEU A 181 8.00 5.28 2.61
N ALA A 182 8.33 4.00 2.68
CA ALA A 182 9.64 3.51 2.27
C ALA A 182 9.52 2.59 1.04
N LEU A 183 9.94 3.09 -0.12
CA LEU A 183 9.74 2.44 -1.41
C LEU A 183 10.99 1.66 -1.83
N GLY A 184 10.80 0.37 -2.14
CA GLY A 184 11.89 -0.49 -2.63
C GLY A 184 12.43 -0.05 -3.98
N MET A 185 11.59 0.58 -4.83
CA MET A 185 12.04 1.09 -6.12
C MET A 185 13.01 2.27 -5.99
N LEU A 186 12.82 3.13 -4.97
CA LEU A 186 13.78 4.21 -4.68
C LEU A 186 15.15 3.63 -4.29
N THR A 187 15.18 2.56 -3.47
CA THR A 187 16.42 1.82 -3.18
C THR A 187 17.05 1.24 -4.45
N CYS A 188 16.24 0.63 -5.32
CA CYS A 188 16.73 0.05 -6.57
C CYS A 188 17.38 1.12 -7.47
N MET A 189 16.74 2.28 -7.61
CA MET A 189 17.29 3.40 -8.38
C MET A 189 18.57 3.94 -7.75
N LYS A 190 18.62 4.13 -6.43
CA LYS A 190 19.84 4.58 -5.73
C LYS A 190 21.01 3.65 -6.00
N ARG A 191 20.81 2.33 -5.84
CA ARG A 191 21.84 1.32 -6.14
C ARG A 191 22.28 1.35 -7.59
N SER A 192 21.35 1.58 -8.52
CA SER A 192 21.67 1.70 -9.94
C SER A 192 22.57 2.90 -10.22
N PHE A 193 22.29 4.04 -9.58
CA PHE A 193 23.14 5.23 -9.66
C PHE A 193 24.52 5.01 -9.04
N ASP A 194 24.59 4.31 -7.89
CA ASP A 194 25.87 3.97 -7.27
C ASP A 194 26.73 3.09 -8.19
N LEU A 195 26.14 2.09 -8.84
CA LEU A 195 26.83 1.24 -9.80
C LEU A 195 27.31 2.02 -11.04
N LEU A 196 26.53 2.99 -11.52
CA LEU A 196 26.94 3.88 -12.61
C LEU A 196 28.13 4.75 -12.20
N SER A 197 28.09 5.31 -10.99
CA SER A 197 29.18 6.11 -10.47
C SER A 197 30.45 5.27 -10.30
N GLU A 198 30.35 4.09 -9.67
CA GLU A 198 31.48 3.21 -9.38
C GLU A 198 32.13 2.64 -10.64
N HIS A 199 31.34 2.13 -11.59
CA HIS A 199 31.88 1.38 -12.73
C HIS A 199 32.02 2.20 -14.01
N LYS A 200 31.32 3.34 -14.12
CA LYS A 200 31.32 4.18 -15.32
C LYS A 200 31.77 5.62 -15.04
N GLY A 201 31.97 6.02 -13.79
CA GLY A 201 32.29 7.39 -13.42
C GLY A 201 31.15 8.38 -13.76
N ILE A 202 29.93 7.87 -13.91
CA ILE A 202 28.75 8.66 -14.25
C ILE A 202 27.97 8.94 -12.96
N ALA A 203 28.02 10.18 -12.49
CA ALA A 203 27.25 10.63 -11.34
C ALA A 203 25.87 11.13 -11.81
N LEU A 204 24.82 10.40 -11.44
CA LEU A 204 23.41 10.78 -11.66
C LEU A 204 22.63 10.57 -10.37
N ASP A 205 21.60 11.37 -10.19
CA ASP A 205 20.56 11.18 -9.18
C ASP A 205 19.16 11.43 -9.80
N LEU A 206 18.11 11.40 -8.97
CA LEU A 206 16.73 11.62 -9.41
C LEU A 206 16.48 13.03 -9.97
N ALA A 207 17.23 14.03 -9.53
CA ALA A 207 17.10 15.41 -9.99
C ALA A 207 17.93 15.67 -11.26
N THR A 208 19.05 14.97 -11.44
CA THR A 208 19.96 15.17 -12.57
C THR A 208 19.76 14.20 -13.72
N ILE A 209 18.91 13.17 -13.57
CA ILE A 209 18.64 12.21 -14.65
C ILE A 209 18.08 12.96 -15.88
N PRO A 210 18.62 12.74 -17.09
CA PRO A 210 18.12 13.42 -18.28
C PRO A 210 16.65 13.08 -18.54
N ALA A 211 15.83 14.12 -18.69
CA ALA A 211 14.44 13.96 -19.08
C ALA A 211 14.33 13.55 -20.56
N GLU A 212 13.19 12.94 -20.89
CA GLU A 212 12.76 12.70 -22.27
C GLU A 212 13.70 11.81 -23.12
N ASP A 213 14.34 10.79 -22.52
CA ASP A 213 15.24 9.88 -23.23
C ASP A 213 14.51 9.03 -24.31
N PRO A 214 14.84 9.19 -25.61
CA PRO A 214 14.13 8.48 -26.68
C PRO A 214 14.25 6.96 -26.62
N ARG A 215 15.34 6.43 -26.04
CA ARG A 215 15.58 4.99 -25.92
C ARG A 215 14.65 4.37 -24.88
N THR A 216 14.46 5.05 -23.76
CA THR A 216 13.52 4.67 -22.70
C THR A 216 12.10 4.57 -23.26
N TYR A 217 11.61 5.57 -24.00
CA TYR A 217 10.29 5.44 -24.61
C TYR A 217 10.23 4.36 -25.70
N ALA A 218 11.31 4.12 -26.45
CA ALA A 218 11.34 3.05 -27.43
C ALA A 218 11.21 1.65 -26.80
N MET A 219 11.81 1.44 -25.62
CA MET A 219 11.64 0.24 -24.80
C MET A 219 10.20 0.12 -24.30
N ILE A 220 9.66 1.20 -23.71
CA ILE A 220 8.29 1.25 -23.19
C ILE A 220 7.25 0.92 -24.27
N ARG A 221 7.37 1.49 -25.48
CA ARG A 221 6.44 1.20 -26.60
C ARG A 221 6.47 -0.25 -27.08
N LYS A 222 7.53 -0.99 -26.78
CA LYS A 222 7.62 -2.44 -27.06
C LYS A 222 7.04 -3.29 -25.93
N ALA A 223 6.49 -2.66 -24.89
CA ALA A 223 6.08 -3.30 -23.64
C ALA A 223 7.21 -4.08 -22.97
N ASP A 224 8.46 -3.65 -23.15
CA ASP A 224 9.61 -4.22 -22.46
C ASP A 224 9.79 -3.51 -21.10
N THR A 225 8.79 -3.66 -20.24
CA THR A 225 8.64 -2.88 -18.99
C THR A 225 8.63 -3.74 -17.74
N LEU A 226 9.10 -4.99 -17.83
CA LEU A 226 9.25 -5.84 -16.66
C LEU A 226 10.24 -5.20 -15.67
N GLY A 227 9.82 -4.94 -14.43
CA GLY A 227 10.62 -4.23 -13.43
C GLY A 227 10.56 -2.70 -13.54
N VAL A 228 9.75 -2.14 -14.44
CA VAL A 228 9.50 -0.69 -14.52
C VAL A 228 8.26 -0.34 -13.70
N PHE A 229 8.45 0.46 -12.66
CA PHE A 229 7.41 0.80 -11.68
C PHE A 229 6.13 1.34 -12.34
N GLN A 230 4.97 0.92 -11.83
CA GLN A 230 3.61 1.26 -12.30
C GLN A 230 3.19 0.77 -13.69
N ILE A 231 4.13 0.41 -14.58
CA ILE A 231 3.84 0.01 -15.97
C ILE A 231 4.29 -1.41 -16.34
N GLU A 232 4.57 -2.24 -15.34
CA GLU A 232 4.97 -3.64 -15.52
C GLU A 232 3.80 -4.65 -15.53
N SER A 233 2.59 -4.21 -15.15
CA SER A 233 1.45 -5.13 -15.05
C SER A 233 1.01 -5.61 -16.44
N ARG A 234 0.41 -6.80 -16.52
CA ARG A 234 -0.11 -7.33 -17.80
C ARG A 234 -1.07 -6.37 -18.51
N ALA A 235 -1.92 -5.68 -17.74
CA ALA A 235 -2.85 -4.69 -18.30
C ALA A 235 -2.09 -3.52 -18.93
N GLN A 236 -1.11 -2.96 -18.21
CA GLN A 236 -0.26 -1.87 -18.70
C GLN A 236 0.56 -2.29 -19.93
N MET A 237 1.28 -3.41 -19.83
CA MET A 237 2.06 -3.96 -20.94
C MET A 237 1.22 -4.23 -22.21
N SER A 238 -0.06 -4.59 -22.07
CA SER A 238 -0.94 -4.76 -23.23
C SER A 238 -1.35 -3.44 -23.89
N MET A 239 -1.34 -2.35 -23.13
CA MET A 239 -1.79 -1.02 -23.56
C MET A 239 -0.66 -0.18 -24.15
N LEU A 240 0.56 -0.30 -23.61
CA LEU A 240 1.73 0.48 -24.04
C LEU A 240 2.01 0.44 -25.56
N PRO A 241 1.94 -0.71 -26.27
CA PRO A 241 2.16 -0.74 -27.73
C PRO A 241 1.04 -0.09 -28.54
N ARG A 242 -0.14 0.10 -27.92
CA ARG A 242 -1.30 0.77 -28.54
C ARG A 242 -1.20 2.28 -28.34
N MET A 243 -0.98 2.74 -27.11
CA MET A 243 -0.84 4.17 -26.77
C MET A 243 0.44 4.81 -27.31
N LYS A 244 1.52 4.02 -27.45
CA LYS A 244 2.81 4.45 -27.99
C LYS A 244 3.37 5.75 -27.37
N PRO A 245 3.54 5.83 -26.04
CA PRO A 245 4.01 7.05 -25.38
C PRO A 245 5.33 7.56 -25.96
N ARG A 246 5.43 8.89 -26.10
CA ARG A 246 6.61 9.59 -26.62
C ARG A 246 7.12 10.68 -25.68
N THR A 247 6.28 11.10 -24.74
CA THR A 247 6.60 12.12 -23.74
C THR A 247 6.28 11.62 -22.34
N PHE A 248 6.81 12.28 -21.31
CA PHE A 248 6.44 11.98 -19.92
C PHE A 248 4.93 12.12 -19.69
N TYR A 249 4.30 13.12 -20.29
CA TYR A 249 2.86 13.35 -20.14
C TYR A 249 2.01 12.19 -20.68
N ASP A 250 2.44 11.52 -21.75
CA ASP A 250 1.76 10.32 -22.25
C ASP A 250 1.74 9.18 -21.22
N LEU A 251 2.80 9.06 -20.40
CA LEU A 251 2.88 8.08 -19.32
C LEU A 251 1.96 8.45 -18.15
N VAL A 252 1.86 9.73 -17.81
CA VAL A 252 0.90 10.22 -16.80
C VAL A 252 -0.52 9.80 -17.18
N ILE A 253 -0.86 9.91 -18.47
CA ILE A 253 -2.18 9.53 -18.97
C ILE A 253 -2.35 8.01 -18.99
N GLU A 254 -1.34 7.25 -19.41
CA GLU A 254 -1.39 5.78 -19.44
C GLU A 254 -1.68 5.21 -18.04
N VAL A 255 -0.94 5.66 -17.01
CA VAL A 255 -1.15 5.27 -15.62
C VAL A 255 -2.51 5.71 -15.08
N ALA A 256 -3.07 6.82 -15.58
CA ALA A 256 -4.39 7.29 -15.17
C ALA A 256 -5.54 6.47 -15.80
N ILE A 257 -5.44 6.10 -17.08
CA ILE A 257 -6.49 5.41 -17.83
C ILE A 257 -6.52 3.90 -17.52
N VAL A 258 -5.37 3.26 -17.28
CA VAL A 258 -5.32 1.83 -17.01
C VAL A 258 -5.57 1.55 -15.52
N ARG A 259 -6.79 1.91 -15.08
CA ARG A 259 -7.31 1.69 -13.72
C ARG A 259 -8.70 1.05 -13.79
N PRO A 260 -9.14 0.32 -12.75
CA PRO A 260 -10.43 -0.38 -12.79
C PRO A 260 -11.64 0.51 -13.14
N GLY A 261 -11.70 1.75 -12.62
CA GLY A 261 -12.80 2.69 -12.90
C GLY A 261 -12.88 3.11 -14.37
N PRO A 262 -11.82 3.73 -14.95
CA PRO A 262 -11.83 4.13 -16.36
C PRO A 262 -12.01 2.97 -17.34
N ILE A 263 -11.51 1.77 -17.02
CA ILE A 263 -11.74 0.55 -17.83
C ILE A 263 -13.23 0.17 -17.82
N GLN A 264 -13.89 0.24 -16.66
CA GLN A 264 -15.33 -0.02 -16.53
C GLN A 264 -16.18 1.07 -17.18
N GLY A 265 -15.68 2.30 -17.26
CA GLY A 265 -16.34 3.45 -17.89
C GLY A 265 -16.11 3.60 -19.40
N ASP A 266 -15.47 2.62 -20.05
CA ASP A 266 -15.14 2.61 -21.49
C ASP A 266 -14.30 3.81 -21.98
N MET A 267 -13.62 4.51 -21.06
CA MET A 267 -12.81 5.70 -21.36
C MET A 267 -11.50 5.39 -22.09
N VAL A 268 -11.18 4.10 -22.24
CA VAL A 268 -9.96 3.62 -22.88
C VAL A 268 -10.05 3.74 -24.41
N HIS A 269 -11.23 3.53 -24.99
CA HIS A 269 -11.42 3.52 -26.44
C HIS A 269 -11.37 4.90 -27.13
N PRO A 270 -11.85 6.00 -26.52
CA PRO A 270 -11.74 7.34 -27.11
C PRO A 270 -10.32 7.91 -27.19
N TYR A 271 -9.37 7.36 -26.41
CA TYR A 271 -8.01 7.89 -26.29
C TYR A 271 -6.95 7.11 -27.08
N LEU A 272 -7.25 5.86 -27.46
CA LEU A 272 -6.41 4.98 -28.28
C LEU A 272 -6.47 5.34 -29.77
#